data_AF-A0AAJ3P6M9-F1
#
_entry.id   AF-A0AAJ3P6M9-F1
#
_cell.length_a   1.000
_cell.length_b   1.000
_cell.length_c   1.000
_cell.angle_alpha   90.00
_cell.angle_beta   90.00
_cell.angle_gamma   90.00
#
_symmetry.space_group_name_H-M   'P 1'
#
loop_
_entity.id
_entity.type
_entity.pdbx_description
1 polymer ?
#
loop_
_entity_poly.entity_id
_entity_poly.type
_entity_poly.pdbx_seq_one_letter_code
_entity_poly.pdbx_strand_id
1 'polypeptide(L)'
;MREETDRPRSGDDDAERRALERAAYGRDGGLDAAAALRLEELQAERRRTALSASEEPATSAPPDPGGAKEVADALPEPEKGPVAEHAAPEDTEDVSASEAPAANRRGLVPVLVASAALLAIGVGAGWALFAPRPDAFPLTEAQEDRRIELAGEDYDPGSVRPVGEAEGALAWFATQDDGATRCLILDVGADSQSTCLAGEEVGTGLYASLPVPVSSADDEESSFSFDSVTAVMLFSTTDEPMVSIQRWGGSSTLVAQFGEAERARAEELVGDGYDLNLSVLGSFREQPVWLGDRSTESGPSQRCLIVDADGSRQCATIDEAVQSGLRVQLLDVDQETGELLSASVIEVDFTRWQTPYLTVTSGPAVVDAATGESYLVTTGPPGDPIRVDIPGRDPEG
;
A
#
# COMPACT_ATOMS: atom_id res chain seq x y z
N MET A 1 42.01 51.37 0.69
CA MET A 1 42.35 50.16 1.45
C MET A 1 41.43 49.06 0.96
N ARG A 2 42.02 48.10 0.23
CA ARG A 2 41.43 46.80 -0.06
C ARG A 2 41.97 45.88 1.04
N GLU A 3 41.09 45.24 1.80
CA GLU A 3 41.33 43.94 2.45
C GLU A 3 40.32 43.03 1.76
N GLU A 4 40.73 42.30 0.72
CA GLU A 4 41.44 41.03 0.81
C GLU A 4 40.53 39.94 1.41
N THR A 5 39.84 39.31 0.45
CA THR A 5 39.12 38.04 0.51
C THR A 5 39.86 36.99 1.32
N ASP A 6 39.26 36.55 2.42
CA ASP A 6 39.54 35.28 3.07
C ASP A 6 38.32 34.36 2.93
N ARG A 7 38.27 33.60 1.83
CA ARG A 7 37.40 32.43 1.67
C ARG A 7 38.30 31.21 1.68
N PRO A 8 38.25 30.45 2.77
CA PRO A 8 38.01 29.02 2.65
C PRO A 8 37.12 28.46 3.78
N ARG A 9 36.11 29.20 4.26
CA ARG A 9 35.26 28.72 5.38
C ARG A 9 34.36 27.51 5.05
N SER A 10 33.73 27.51 3.87
CA SER A 10 32.69 26.51 3.54
C SER A 10 33.20 25.07 3.43
N GLY A 11 34.46 24.86 3.03
CA GLY A 11 35.04 23.52 2.91
C GLY A 11 35.36 22.88 4.26
N ASP A 12 35.83 23.70 5.21
CA ASP A 12 36.14 23.29 6.58
C ASP A 12 34.86 23.03 7.38
N ASP A 13 33.84 23.89 7.21
CA ASP A 13 32.52 23.71 7.83
C ASP A 13 31.83 22.40 7.36
N ASP A 14 31.98 22.04 6.08
CA ASP A 14 31.49 20.77 5.52
C ASP A 14 32.27 19.55 6.05
N ALA A 15 33.57 19.69 6.29
CA ALA A 15 34.40 18.63 6.86
C ALA A 15 34.08 18.40 8.35
N GLU A 16 33.91 19.48 9.11
CA GLU A 16 33.49 19.48 10.51
C GLU A 16 32.12 18.81 10.66
N ARG A 17 31.13 19.18 9.82
CA ARG A 17 29.80 18.55 9.83
C ARG A 17 29.88 17.03 9.63
N ARG A 18 30.59 16.57 8.60
CA ARG A 18 30.71 15.13 8.32
C ARG A 18 31.41 14.36 9.46
N ALA A 19 32.31 15.01 10.19
CA ALA A 19 32.94 14.42 11.36
C ALA A 19 31.95 14.29 12.53
N LEU A 20 31.15 15.33 12.78
CA LEU A 20 30.11 15.34 13.80
C LEU A 20 28.96 14.37 13.48
N GLU A 21 28.54 14.24 12.22
CA GLU A 21 27.54 13.24 11.77
C GLU A 21 28.05 11.81 11.99
N ARG A 22 29.33 11.54 11.67
CA ARG A 22 29.95 10.24 11.96
C ARG A 22 30.07 9.94 13.45
N ALA A 23 30.26 10.96 14.29
CA ALA A 23 30.30 10.80 15.73
C ALA A 23 28.90 10.62 16.35
N ALA A 24 27.88 11.31 15.81
CA ALA A 24 26.49 11.19 16.24
C ALA A 24 25.89 9.81 15.91
N TYR A 25 26.13 9.32 14.68
CA TYR A 25 25.52 8.09 14.15
C TYR A 25 26.50 6.90 14.11
N GLY A 26 27.68 7.06 14.70
CA GLY A 26 28.70 6.02 14.80
C GLY A 26 28.35 4.94 15.83
N ARG A 27 29.13 3.86 15.83
CA ARG A 27 28.93 2.68 16.69
C ARG A 27 28.87 2.99 18.19
N ASP A 28 29.55 4.05 18.62
CA ASP A 28 29.62 4.50 20.02
C ASP A 28 28.72 5.74 20.28
N GLY A 29 27.76 6.01 19.38
CA GLY A 29 26.90 7.19 19.26
C GLY A 29 26.75 8.05 20.51
N GLY A 30 27.43 9.18 20.51
CA GLY A 30 27.36 10.17 21.58
C GLY A 30 28.03 11.47 21.18
N LEU A 31 27.22 12.52 21.02
CA LEU A 31 27.71 13.89 21.01
C LEU A 31 27.48 14.51 22.39
N ASP A 32 28.44 15.29 22.86
CA ASP A 32 28.15 16.20 23.98
C ASP A 32 27.23 17.34 23.51
N ALA A 33 26.64 18.06 24.48
CA ALA A 33 25.67 19.11 24.19
C ALA A 33 26.23 20.26 23.33
N ALA A 34 27.53 20.54 23.43
CA ALA A 34 28.18 21.59 22.65
C ALA A 34 28.37 21.14 21.19
N ALA A 35 28.78 19.89 20.97
CA ALA A 35 28.94 19.29 19.66
C ALA A 35 27.60 19.07 18.95
N ALA A 36 26.53 18.75 19.69
CA ALA A 36 25.18 18.65 19.14
C ALA A 36 24.65 20.01 18.65
N LEU A 37 24.82 21.08 19.44
CA LEU A 37 24.46 22.44 19.03
C LEU A 37 25.26 22.90 17.81
N ARG A 38 26.57 22.59 17.78
CA ARG A 38 27.42 22.91 16.65
C ARG A 38 26.99 22.18 15.37
N LEU A 39 26.58 20.92 15.47
CA LEU A 39 26.04 20.18 14.33
C LEU A 39 24.73 20.78 13.81
N GLU A 40 23.83 21.21 14.69
CA GLU A 40 22.56 21.84 14.31
C GLU A 40 22.79 23.16 13.55
N GLU A 41 23.73 23.99 14.02
CA GLU A 41 24.14 25.24 13.36
C GLU A 41 24.64 24.98 11.93
N LEU A 42 25.56 24.03 11.75
CA LEU A 42 26.12 23.66 10.44
C LEU A 42 25.04 23.11 9.48
N GLN A 43 24.04 22.39 10.01
CA GLN A 43 22.92 21.89 9.20
C GLN A 43 21.93 23.00 8.82
N ALA A 44 21.69 23.97 9.70
CA ALA A 44 20.84 25.12 9.42
C ALA A 44 21.45 26.02 8.32
N GLU A 45 22.76 26.24 8.37
CA GLU A 45 23.49 27.02 7.35
C GLU A 45 23.46 26.34 5.97
N ARG A 46 23.61 25.01 5.93
CA ARG A 46 23.49 24.26 4.67
C ARG A 46 22.08 24.34 4.09
N ARG A 47 21.05 24.22 4.93
CA ARG A 47 19.65 24.34 4.50
C ARG A 47 19.37 25.71 3.90
N ARG A 48 19.86 26.79 4.52
CA ARG A 48 19.75 28.15 3.97
C ARG A 48 20.47 28.28 2.63
N THR A 49 21.69 27.72 2.53
CA THR A 49 22.48 27.77 1.29
C THR A 49 21.81 26.97 0.16
N ALA A 50 21.23 25.81 0.46
CA ALA A 50 20.51 24.99 -0.52
C ALA A 50 19.24 25.68 -1.04
N LEU A 51 18.50 26.35 -0.16
CA LEU A 51 17.32 27.14 -0.54
C LEU A 51 17.72 28.33 -1.43
N SER A 52 18.84 29.01 -1.15
CA SER A 52 19.35 30.09 -2.00
C SER A 52 19.92 29.62 -3.35
N ALA A 53 20.39 28.37 -3.46
CA ALA A 53 20.88 27.80 -4.72
C ALA A 53 19.75 27.28 -5.64
N SER A 54 18.56 27.03 -5.07
CA SER A 54 17.41 26.50 -5.82
C SER A 54 16.61 27.57 -6.57
N GLU A 55 16.97 28.85 -6.43
CA GLU A 55 16.31 30.01 -7.07
C GLU A 55 17.02 30.48 -8.36
N GLU A 56 18.09 29.80 -8.78
CA GLU A 56 18.72 29.97 -10.11
C GLU A 56 18.23 28.88 -11.10
N PRO A 57 17.86 29.22 -12.35
CA PRO A 57 17.32 28.26 -13.29
C PRO A 57 18.43 27.33 -13.83
N ALA A 58 18.44 26.09 -13.34
CA ALA A 58 19.36 25.05 -13.79
C ALA A 58 18.97 24.57 -15.20
N THR A 59 19.85 24.84 -16.16
CA THR A 59 19.86 24.23 -17.50
C THR A 59 20.28 22.77 -17.37
N SER A 60 19.41 21.86 -17.82
CA SER A 60 19.61 20.41 -17.83
C SER A 60 20.71 19.98 -18.80
N ALA A 61 21.64 19.15 -18.32
CA ALA A 61 22.44 18.27 -19.14
C ALA A 61 22.52 16.87 -18.48
N PRO A 62 22.25 15.78 -19.21
CA PRO A 62 22.22 14.43 -18.65
C PRO A 62 23.64 13.84 -18.49
N PRO A 63 23.93 13.04 -17.44
CA PRO A 63 25.18 12.31 -17.34
C PRO A 63 25.14 10.98 -18.11
N ASP A 64 26.19 10.77 -18.91
CA ASP A 64 26.53 9.56 -19.67
C ASP A 64 26.98 8.41 -18.74
N PRO A 65 26.65 7.12 -19.02
CA PRO A 65 26.92 6.00 -18.12
C PRO A 65 28.26 5.35 -18.48
N GLY A 66 29.21 5.35 -17.55
CA GLY A 66 30.47 4.63 -17.75
C GLY A 66 31.29 4.50 -16.48
N GLY A 67 31.37 3.29 -15.95
CA GLY A 67 32.34 2.99 -14.88
C GLY A 67 32.01 1.78 -14.01
N ALA A 68 31.86 0.59 -14.61
CA ALA A 68 31.97 -0.65 -13.86
C ALA A 68 33.39 -0.79 -13.27
N LYS A 69 33.49 -0.98 -11.96
CA LYS A 69 34.63 -1.63 -11.31
C LYS A 69 34.15 -2.56 -10.22
N GLU A 70 34.04 -3.81 -10.64
CA GLU A 70 34.08 -5.03 -9.85
C GLU A 70 35.35 -5.06 -8.99
N VAL A 71 35.19 -5.16 -7.68
CA VAL A 71 36.27 -5.55 -6.76
C VAL A 71 35.70 -6.64 -5.87
N ALA A 72 35.96 -7.88 -6.29
CA ALA A 72 35.90 -9.03 -5.42
C ALA A 72 37.02 -8.89 -4.38
N ASP A 73 36.69 -8.99 -3.10
CA ASP A 73 37.71 -9.28 -2.09
C ASP A 73 37.21 -10.30 -1.08
N ALA A 74 38.12 -11.22 -0.78
CA ALA A 74 37.88 -12.56 -0.31
C ALA A 74 37.66 -12.64 1.21
N LEU A 75 36.82 -13.60 1.62
CA LEU A 75 36.75 -14.10 3.00
C LEU A 75 38.11 -14.72 3.42
N PRO A 76 38.62 -14.44 4.64
CA PRO A 76 39.70 -15.23 5.21
C PRO A 76 39.14 -16.43 6.00
N GLU A 77 39.66 -17.62 5.69
CA GLU A 77 39.55 -18.85 6.48
C GLU A 77 40.26 -18.72 7.85
N PRO A 78 39.83 -19.46 8.88
CA PRO A 78 40.47 -19.49 10.19
C PRO A 78 41.68 -20.46 10.24
N GLU A 79 42.84 -19.93 10.65
CA GLU A 79 44.04 -20.71 10.94
C GLU A 79 43.93 -21.54 12.24
N LYS A 80 44.55 -22.72 12.20
CA LYS A 80 44.63 -23.75 13.25
C LYS A 80 45.90 -23.60 14.12
N GLY A 81 45.73 -23.79 15.44
CA GLY A 81 46.65 -24.49 16.36
C GLY A 81 47.83 -23.69 16.95
N PRO A 82 48.42 -24.07 18.13
CA PRO A 82 48.61 -25.46 18.63
C PRO A 82 48.08 -25.71 20.07
N VAL A 83 47.52 -26.88 20.41
CA VAL A 83 48.15 -28.13 20.91
C VAL A 83 49.08 -27.96 22.11
N ALA A 84 48.64 -28.47 23.27
CA ALA A 84 49.50 -29.12 24.26
C ALA A 84 48.75 -30.32 24.87
N GLU A 85 49.35 -31.47 24.61
CA GLU A 85 49.03 -32.85 24.96
C GLU A 85 49.43 -33.19 26.40
N HIS A 86 48.73 -34.13 27.04
CA HIS A 86 49.22 -35.20 27.96
C HIS A 86 47.98 -35.75 28.70
N ALA A 87 47.43 -36.92 28.34
CA ALA A 87 47.94 -38.28 28.52
C ALA A 87 47.01 -39.00 29.52
N ALA A 88 46.25 -39.96 29.02
CA ALA A 88 45.49 -40.92 29.82
C ALA A 88 46.43 -41.96 30.44
N PRO A 89 45.96 -42.66 31.48
CA PRO A 89 46.03 -44.12 31.38
C PRO A 89 44.72 -44.81 31.77
N GLU A 90 44.42 -45.89 31.04
CA GLU A 90 43.48 -46.93 31.45
C GLU A 90 44.18 -48.03 32.26
N ASP A 91 43.38 -48.63 33.15
CA ASP A 91 43.44 -49.96 33.78
C ASP A 91 44.61 -50.38 34.67
N THR A 92 44.28 -50.73 35.92
CA THR A 92 44.34 -52.12 36.40
C THR A 92 43.65 -52.30 37.76
N GLU A 93 43.11 -53.49 37.94
CA GLU A 93 42.16 -53.95 38.94
C GLU A 93 42.69 -54.00 40.40
N ASP A 94 41.70 -54.10 41.30
CA ASP A 94 41.67 -54.93 42.50
C ASP A 94 42.17 -54.35 43.84
N VAL A 95 41.23 -53.79 44.63
CA VAL A 95 41.28 -53.88 46.10
C VAL A 95 39.87 -54.10 46.64
N SER A 96 39.68 -55.28 47.21
CA SER A 96 38.52 -55.73 47.98
C SER A 96 38.15 -54.81 49.16
N ALA A 97 36.83 -54.67 49.33
CA ALA A 97 36.06 -54.49 50.55
C ALA A 97 36.68 -53.64 51.69
N SER A 98 36.20 -52.40 51.80
CA SER A 98 36.05 -51.73 53.09
C SER A 98 34.68 -51.07 53.16
N GLU A 99 33.81 -51.60 54.01
CA GLU A 99 32.58 -50.95 54.45
C GLU A 99 32.92 -49.58 55.08
N ALA A 100 32.32 -48.51 54.54
CA ALA A 100 32.05 -47.25 55.26
C ALA A 100 31.09 -46.36 54.43
N PRO A 101 30.39 -45.43 55.08
CA PRO A 101 28.97 -45.51 55.43
C PRO A 101 28.06 -44.99 54.31
N ALA A 102 26.75 -45.26 54.43
CA ALA A 102 25.72 -44.62 53.63
C ALA A 102 25.80 -43.09 53.72
N ALA A 103 26.52 -42.48 52.77
CA ALA A 103 26.64 -41.04 52.64
C ALA A 103 25.31 -40.48 52.11
N ASN A 104 24.50 -40.03 53.07
CA ASN A 104 23.39 -39.09 52.99
C ASN A 104 23.00 -38.64 51.56
N ARG A 105 22.20 -39.46 50.86
CA ARG A 105 21.49 -39.09 49.60
C ARG A 105 20.51 -37.91 49.76
N ARG A 106 20.42 -37.29 50.95
CA ARG A 106 19.62 -36.10 51.23
C ARG A 106 20.22 -34.80 50.68
N GLY A 107 21.46 -34.80 50.17
CA GLY A 107 22.11 -33.60 49.63
C GLY A 107 21.92 -33.35 48.12
N LEU A 108 21.53 -34.37 47.34
CA LEU A 108 21.36 -34.25 45.88
C LEU A 108 19.95 -33.81 45.45
N VAL A 109 18.95 -34.11 46.29
CA VAL A 109 17.56 -33.68 46.09
C VAL A 109 17.42 -32.15 46.00
N PRO A 110 18.02 -31.32 46.88
CA PRO A 110 17.89 -29.87 46.76
C PRO A 110 18.58 -29.30 45.51
N VAL A 111 19.67 -29.92 45.05
CA VAL A 111 20.39 -29.48 43.84
C VAL A 111 19.57 -29.77 42.57
N LEU A 112 18.96 -30.96 42.47
CA LEU A 112 18.08 -31.30 41.35
C LEU A 112 16.82 -30.44 41.33
N VAL A 113 16.25 -30.12 42.50
CA VAL A 113 15.10 -29.21 42.61
C VAL A 113 15.47 -27.78 42.19
N ALA A 114 16.66 -27.29 42.57
CA ALA A 114 17.13 -25.97 42.17
C ALA A 114 17.38 -25.88 40.65
N SER A 115 17.98 -26.91 40.04
CA SER A 115 18.19 -26.96 38.59
C SER A 115 16.87 -27.06 37.82
N ALA A 116 15.90 -27.85 38.31
CA ALA A 116 14.57 -27.93 37.71
C ALA A 116 13.80 -26.61 37.82
N ALA A 117 13.93 -25.88 38.94
CA ALA A 117 13.34 -24.55 39.11
C ALA A 117 13.96 -23.53 38.14
N LEU A 118 15.29 -23.53 37.98
CA LEU A 118 15.97 -22.64 37.03
C LEU A 118 15.60 -22.97 35.57
N LEU A 119 15.46 -24.25 35.23
CA LEU A 119 14.97 -24.65 33.90
C LEU A 119 13.51 -24.24 33.68
N ALA A 120 12.64 -24.41 34.67
CA ALA A 120 11.24 -23.99 34.56
C ALA A 120 11.13 -22.45 34.43
N ILE A 121 11.96 -21.70 35.14
CA ILE A 121 12.05 -20.24 35.01
C ILE A 121 12.62 -19.86 33.64
N GLY A 122 13.67 -20.55 33.17
CA GLY A 122 14.27 -20.31 31.86
C GLY A 122 13.33 -20.63 30.70
N VAL A 123 12.57 -21.72 30.80
CA VAL A 123 11.53 -22.09 29.82
C VAL A 123 10.34 -21.15 29.91
N GLY A 124 9.89 -20.77 31.11
CA GLY A 124 8.80 -19.81 31.29
C GLY A 124 9.16 -18.40 30.80
N ALA A 125 10.38 -17.93 31.08
CA ALA A 125 10.89 -16.65 30.59
C ALA A 125 11.17 -16.69 29.09
N GLY A 126 11.74 -17.79 28.58
CA GLY A 126 11.92 -18.01 27.15
C GLY A 126 10.58 -18.03 26.41
N TRP A 127 9.58 -18.73 26.96
CA TRP A 127 8.25 -18.74 26.37
C TRP A 127 7.57 -17.37 26.46
N ALA A 128 7.72 -16.61 27.54
CA ALA A 128 7.17 -15.25 27.63
C ALA A 128 7.85 -14.25 26.68
N LEU A 129 9.14 -14.42 26.39
CA LEU A 129 9.91 -13.51 25.51
C LEU A 129 9.83 -13.89 24.03
N PHE A 130 9.58 -15.16 23.72
CA PHE A 130 9.53 -15.70 22.36
C PHE A 130 8.19 -16.34 21.99
N ALA A 131 7.14 -16.17 22.80
CA ALA A 131 5.79 -16.57 22.41
C ALA A 131 5.41 -15.84 21.11
N PRO A 132 4.76 -16.54 20.15
CA PRO A 132 4.07 -15.87 19.06
C PRO A 132 3.20 -14.79 19.67
N ARG A 133 3.34 -13.55 19.21
CA ARG A 133 2.43 -12.50 19.63
C ARG A 133 1.02 -12.99 19.24
N PRO A 134 0.07 -13.08 20.18
CA PRO A 134 -1.34 -13.24 19.80
C PRO A 134 -1.67 -12.09 18.83
N ASP A 135 -2.67 -12.30 17.97
CA ASP A 135 -3.15 -11.29 17.02
C ASP A 135 -3.05 -9.89 17.64
N ALA A 136 -2.44 -8.96 16.90
CA ALA A 136 -1.82 -7.75 17.45
C ALA A 136 -2.78 -6.90 18.30
N PHE A 137 -4.08 -7.15 18.21
CA PHE A 137 -5.14 -6.65 19.08
C PHE A 137 -6.31 -7.64 19.09
N PRO A 138 -7.06 -7.74 20.21
CA PRO A 138 -8.24 -8.58 20.29
C PRO A 138 -9.33 -8.07 19.34
N LEU A 139 -9.82 -8.93 18.47
CA LEU A 139 -10.93 -8.61 17.56
C LEU A 139 -12.27 -8.61 18.30
N THR A 140 -13.15 -7.73 17.86
CA THR A 140 -14.57 -7.73 18.23
C THR A 140 -15.32 -8.87 17.53
N GLU A 141 -16.51 -9.24 18.00
CA GLU A 141 -17.35 -10.27 17.37
C GLU A 141 -17.65 -9.95 15.89
N ALA A 142 -17.96 -8.69 15.58
CA ALA A 142 -18.20 -8.25 14.20
C ALA A 142 -16.94 -8.38 13.31
N GLN A 143 -15.76 -8.10 13.86
CA GLN A 143 -14.50 -8.26 13.12
C GLN A 143 -14.13 -9.73 12.95
N GLU A 144 -14.46 -10.59 13.92
CA GLU A 144 -14.30 -12.04 13.79
C GLU A 144 -15.22 -12.62 12.71
N ASP A 145 -16.48 -12.19 12.66
CA ASP A 145 -17.42 -12.55 11.59
C ASP A 145 -16.90 -12.08 10.23
N ARG A 146 -16.39 -10.84 10.14
CA ARG A 146 -15.75 -10.31 8.93
C ARG A 146 -14.53 -11.12 8.50
N ARG A 147 -13.69 -11.58 9.44
CA ARG A 147 -12.55 -12.45 9.12
C ARG A 147 -13.01 -13.79 8.53
N ILE A 148 -14.12 -14.34 9.02
CA ILE A 148 -14.70 -15.59 8.51
C ILE A 148 -15.26 -15.39 7.10
N GLU A 149 -15.94 -14.26 6.85
CA GLU A 149 -16.42 -13.88 5.52
C GLU A 149 -15.26 -13.79 4.53
N LEU A 150 -14.23 -13.01 4.85
CA LEU A 150 -13.02 -12.88 4.03
C LEU A 150 -12.36 -14.24 3.80
N ALA A 151 -12.24 -15.09 4.82
CA ALA A 151 -11.66 -16.43 4.66
C ALA A 151 -12.48 -17.37 3.76
N GLY A 152 -13.72 -17.03 3.42
CA GLY A 152 -14.55 -17.73 2.45
C GLY A 152 -14.38 -17.26 1.00
N GLU A 153 -13.61 -16.21 0.77
CA GLU A 153 -13.25 -15.69 -0.56
C GLU A 153 -12.07 -16.47 -1.17
N ASP A 154 -11.46 -15.95 -2.23
CA ASP A 154 -10.36 -16.59 -2.98
C ASP A 154 -8.99 -16.52 -2.27
N TYR A 155 -8.97 -16.36 -0.94
CA TYR A 155 -7.73 -16.35 -0.15
C TYR A 155 -7.31 -17.74 0.33
N ASP A 156 -6.01 -17.89 0.58
CA ASP A 156 -5.46 -19.13 1.10
C ASP A 156 -6.01 -19.41 2.51
N PRO A 157 -6.40 -20.66 2.81
CA PRO A 157 -6.95 -21.02 4.11
C PRO A 157 -6.05 -20.63 5.30
N GLY A 158 -6.59 -19.80 6.19
CA GLY A 158 -5.88 -19.35 7.40
C GLY A 158 -4.86 -18.22 7.17
N SER A 159 -4.79 -17.65 5.96
CA SER A 159 -3.91 -16.50 5.69
C SER A 159 -4.49 -15.17 6.18
N VAL A 160 -5.82 -15.03 6.19
CA VAL A 160 -6.52 -13.80 6.57
C VAL A 160 -6.30 -13.48 8.04
N ARG A 161 -5.63 -12.36 8.31
CA ARG A 161 -5.36 -11.89 9.67
C ARG A 161 -5.36 -10.36 9.77
N PRO A 162 -5.77 -9.80 10.91
CA PRO A 162 -5.71 -8.36 11.13
C PRO A 162 -4.24 -7.92 11.28
N VAL A 163 -3.89 -6.77 10.69
CA VAL A 163 -2.54 -6.19 10.78
C VAL A 163 -2.53 -4.91 11.60
N GLY A 164 -3.58 -4.09 11.50
CA GLY A 164 -3.68 -2.84 12.25
C GLY A 164 -5.07 -2.23 12.18
N GLU A 165 -5.43 -1.50 13.24
CA GLU A 165 -6.64 -0.69 13.30
C GLU A 165 -6.25 0.74 13.69
N ALA A 166 -6.70 1.72 12.92
CA ALA A 166 -6.49 3.15 13.19
C ALA A 166 -7.47 3.98 12.36
N GLU A 167 -7.78 5.19 12.84
CA GLU A 167 -8.65 6.15 12.13
C GLU A 167 -10.06 5.63 11.77
N GLY A 168 -10.57 4.64 12.51
CA GLY A 168 -11.85 3.99 12.22
C GLY A 168 -11.79 3.00 11.06
N ALA A 169 -10.59 2.57 10.66
CA ALA A 169 -10.34 1.61 9.61
C ALA A 169 -9.58 0.39 10.12
N LEU A 170 -9.82 -0.75 9.51
CA LEU A 170 -9.19 -2.03 9.82
C LEU A 170 -8.48 -2.57 8.58
N ALA A 171 -7.18 -2.81 8.70
CA ALA A 171 -6.38 -3.40 7.64
C ALA A 171 -6.11 -4.88 7.91
N TRP A 172 -6.37 -5.70 6.91
CA TRP A 172 -6.12 -7.13 6.89
C TRP A 172 -4.99 -7.48 5.92
N PHE A 173 -4.29 -8.55 6.25
CA PHE A 173 -3.38 -9.23 5.34
C PHE A 173 -3.97 -10.59 4.99
N ALA A 174 -3.87 -10.95 3.72
CA ALA A 174 -4.20 -12.28 3.22
C ALA A 174 -3.22 -12.67 2.11
N THR A 175 -3.23 -13.94 1.74
CA THR A 175 -2.51 -14.44 0.57
C THR A 175 -3.47 -15.17 -0.37
N GLN A 176 -3.10 -15.27 -1.65
CA GLN A 176 -3.76 -16.10 -2.64
C GLN A 176 -2.71 -16.94 -3.37
N ASP A 177 -3.17 -17.94 -4.11
CA ASP A 177 -2.32 -18.79 -4.97
C ASP A 177 -1.16 -19.44 -4.20
N ASP A 178 -1.46 -20.08 -3.07
CA ASP A 178 -0.46 -20.75 -2.20
C ASP A 178 0.65 -19.79 -1.72
N GLY A 179 0.30 -18.53 -1.44
CA GLY A 179 1.22 -17.49 -1.00
C GLY A 179 1.93 -16.73 -2.11
N ALA A 180 1.66 -17.03 -3.39
CA ALA A 180 2.28 -16.32 -4.51
C ALA A 180 1.79 -14.88 -4.64
N THR A 181 0.54 -14.62 -4.25
CA THR A 181 -0.08 -13.30 -4.26
C THR A 181 -0.31 -12.83 -2.82
N ARG A 182 -0.03 -11.56 -2.55
CA ARG A 182 -0.21 -10.94 -1.23
C ARG A 182 -1.19 -9.79 -1.32
N CYS A 183 -2.12 -9.77 -0.38
CA CYS A 183 -3.24 -8.85 -0.40
C CYS A 183 -3.26 -7.97 0.86
N LEU A 184 -3.55 -6.69 0.65
CA LEU A 184 -3.99 -5.73 1.66
C LEU A 184 -5.49 -5.57 1.45
N ILE A 185 -6.27 -5.73 2.51
CA ILE A 185 -7.70 -5.39 2.51
C ILE A 185 -7.91 -4.29 3.54
N LEU A 186 -8.55 -3.20 3.15
CA LEU A 186 -8.87 -2.07 3.99
C LEU A 186 -10.39 -1.97 4.13
N ASP A 187 -10.89 -2.16 5.34
CA ASP A 187 -12.30 -1.94 5.68
C ASP A 187 -12.47 -0.57 6.35
N VAL A 188 -13.44 0.23 5.90
CA VAL A 188 -13.82 1.54 6.45
C VAL A 188 -15.35 1.65 6.48
N GLY A 189 -15.95 1.47 7.66
CA GLY A 189 -17.41 1.45 7.78
C GLY A 189 -18.01 0.26 7.02
N ALA A 190 -18.84 0.55 6.02
CA ALA A 190 -19.42 -0.46 5.12
C ALA A 190 -18.61 -0.67 3.83
N ASP A 191 -17.59 0.16 3.61
CA ASP A 191 -16.72 0.09 2.44
C ASP A 191 -15.53 -0.84 2.70
N SER A 192 -15.18 -1.61 1.68
CA SER A 192 -14.02 -2.49 1.66
C SER A 192 -13.28 -2.28 0.35
N GLN A 193 -11.96 -2.35 0.40
CA GLN A 193 -11.11 -2.36 -0.79
C GLN A 193 -9.92 -3.27 -0.58
N SER A 194 -9.63 -4.08 -1.58
CA SER A 194 -8.51 -4.99 -1.65
C SER A 194 -7.47 -4.51 -2.65
N THR A 195 -6.21 -4.87 -2.44
CA THR A 195 -5.15 -4.75 -3.44
C THR A 195 -4.23 -5.92 -3.28
N CYS A 196 -4.14 -6.73 -4.33
CA CYS A 196 -3.38 -7.97 -4.39
C CYS A 196 -2.26 -7.82 -5.41
N LEU A 197 -1.04 -8.18 -5.05
CA LEU A 197 0.11 -8.19 -5.96
C LEU A 197 0.91 -9.47 -5.80
N ALA A 198 1.55 -9.91 -6.88
CA ALA A 198 2.52 -11.01 -6.84
C ALA A 198 3.65 -10.67 -5.86
N GLY A 199 4.18 -11.67 -5.16
CA GLY A 199 5.18 -11.49 -4.10
C GLY A 199 6.41 -10.69 -4.51
N GLU A 200 6.85 -10.81 -5.76
CA GLU A 200 7.97 -10.04 -6.32
C GLU A 200 7.66 -8.54 -6.53
N GLU A 201 6.39 -8.16 -6.69
CA GLU A 201 5.94 -6.78 -6.93
C GLU A 201 5.59 -6.01 -5.64
N VAL A 202 5.45 -6.75 -4.54
CA VAL A 202 5.08 -6.25 -3.22
C VAL A 202 6.20 -5.44 -2.56
N GLY A 203 7.44 -5.51 -3.07
CA GLY A 203 8.59 -4.82 -2.47
C GLY A 203 8.43 -3.30 -2.29
N THR A 204 7.60 -2.65 -3.11
CA THR A 204 7.28 -1.21 -2.99
C THR A 204 6.02 -0.92 -2.16
N GLY A 205 5.39 -1.96 -1.62
CA GLY A 205 4.20 -1.90 -0.78
C GLY A 205 2.89 -2.15 -1.52
N LEU A 206 1.88 -2.51 -0.73
CA LEU A 206 0.48 -2.58 -1.11
C LEU A 206 -0.21 -1.28 -0.65
N TYR A 207 -1.17 -0.81 -1.43
CA TYR A 207 -1.85 0.46 -1.20
C TYR A 207 -3.35 0.29 -1.33
N ALA A 208 -4.10 0.84 -0.37
CA ALA A 208 -5.55 0.96 -0.42
C ALA A 208 -5.99 2.36 0.01
N SER A 209 -7.06 2.89 -0.58
CA SER A 209 -7.64 4.19 -0.26
C SER A 209 -9.15 4.17 -0.43
N LEU A 210 -9.87 4.49 0.65
CA LEU A 210 -11.32 4.59 0.67
C LEU A 210 -11.76 6.01 1.06
N PRO A 211 -12.74 6.61 0.37
CA PRO A 211 -13.37 7.84 0.84
C PRO A 211 -14.17 7.56 2.12
N VAL A 212 -14.30 8.56 2.97
CA VAL A 212 -15.13 8.52 4.17
C VAL A 212 -16.24 9.56 3.98
N PRO A 213 -17.52 9.14 3.97
CA PRO A 213 -18.63 10.07 3.99
C PRO A 213 -18.57 10.92 5.26
N VAL A 214 -18.51 12.23 5.09
CA VAL A 214 -18.60 13.19 6.19
C VAL A 214 -20.06 13.56 6.38
N SER A 215 -20.62 13.29 7.56
CA SER A 215 -21.98 13.68 7.89
C SER A 215 -22.06 15.20 8.05
N SER A 216 -22.64 15.88 7.07
CA SER A 216 -22.88 17.33 7.01
C SER A 216 -23.97 17.83 7.98
N ALA A 217 -24.09 17.20 9.14
CA ALA A 217 -25.18 17.44 10.08
C ALA A 217 -25.07 18.76 10.85
N ASP A 218 -23.89 19.39 10.90
CA ASP A 218 -23.64 20.54 11.79
C ASP A 218 -23.11 21.82 11.10
N ASP A 219 -22.90 21.86 9.79
CA ASP A 219 -22.38 23.08 9.12
C ASP A 219 -23.41 23.72 8.19
N GLU A 220 -23.94 24.86 8.63
CA GLU A 220 -24.51 25.86 7.74
C GLU A 220 -23.41 26.33 6.76
N GLU A 221 -23.75 26.38 5.46
CA GLU A 221 -22.93 26.93 4.36
C GLU A 221 -21.88 25.98 3.72
N SER A 222 -22.32 25.28 2.66
CA SER A 222 -21.61 25.04 1.37
C SER A 222 -20.15 24.55 1.34
N SER A 223 -19.59 24.08 2.44
CA SER A 223 -18.28 23.41 2.46
C SER A 223 -18.45 21.90 2.33
N PHE A 224 -17.96 21.34 1.22
CA PHE A 224 -17.87 19.90 1.02
C PHE A 224 -16.56 19.44 1.65
N SER A 225 -16.60 18.91 2.87
CA SER A 225 -15.44 18.20 3.39
C SER A 225 -15.28 16.90 2.60
N PHE A 226 -14.05 16.53 2.27
CA PHE A 226 -13.75 15.18 1.83
C PHE A 226 -12.79 14.59 2.85
N ASP A 227 -13.09 13.39 3.29
CA ASP A 227 -12.18 12.59 4.07
C ASP A 227 -11.87 11.33 3.27
N SER A 228 -10.64 10.84 3.41
CA SER A 228 -10.20 9.57 2.86
C SER A 228 -9.29 8.88 3.86
N VAL A 229 -9.41 7.56 3.96
CA VAL A 229 -8.46 6.73 4.71
C VAL A 229 -7.60 5.99 3.71
N THR A 230 -6.30 6.11 3.90
CA THR A 230 -5.27 5.44 3.10
C THR A 230 -4.54 4.44 3.98
N ALA A 231 -4.24 3.27 3.42
CA ALA A 231 -3.41 2.25 4.05
C ALA A 231 -2.26 1.89 3.13
N VAL A 232 -1.06 1.89 3.69
CA VAL A 232 0.16 1.40 3.03
C VAL A 232 0.68 0.23 3.83
N MET A 233 0.74 -0.96 3.22
CA MET A 233 1.34 -2.14 3.81
C MET A 233 2.72 -2.39 3.23
N LEU A 234 3.70 -2.53 4.10
CA LEU A 234 5.06 -2.92 3.81
C LEU A 234 5.39 -4.22 4.55
N PHE A 235 6.46 -4.89 4.13
CA PHE A 235 6.90 -6.14 4.75
C PHE A 235 8.26 -5.92 5.39
N SER A 236 8.43 -6.43 6.61
CA SER A 236 9.70 -6.40 7.31
C SER A 236 10.72 -7.33 6.63
N THR A 237 11.98 -7.26 7.07
CA THR A 237 13.02 -8.19 6.59
C THR A 237 12.78 -9.65 6.98
N THR A 238 11.86 -9.92 7.91
CA THR A 238 11.41 -11.25 8.30
C THR A 238 10.04 -11.60 7.71
N ASP A 239 9.60 -10.85 6.69
CA ASP A 239 8.34 -11.06 5.97
C ASP A 239 7.07 -10.83 6.83
N GLU A 240 7.18 -9.98 7.85
CA GLU A 240 6.03 -9.59 8.68
C GLU A 240 5.34 -8.37 8.06
N PRO A 241 4.01 -8.40 7.81
CA PRO A 241 3.27 -7.26 7.30
C PRO A 241 3.19 -6.16 8.36
N MET A 242 3.44 -4.93 7.93
CA MET A 242 3.39 -3.72 8.72
C MET A 242 2.54 -2.71 7.95
N VAL A 243 1.49 -2.19 8.59
CA VAL A 243 0.58 -1.23 7.95
C VAL A 243 0.68 0.14 8.58
N SER A 244 0.69 1.18 7.74
CA SER A 244 0.46 2.56 8.13
C SER A 244 -0.91 2.97 7.63
N ILE A 245 -1.82 3.31 8.54
CA ILE A 245 -3.15 3.83 8.22
C ILE A 245 -3.16 5.32 8.51
N GLN A 246 -3.61 6.13 7.55
CA GLN A 246 -3.65 7.59 7.66
C GLN A 246 -4.98 8.10 7.11
N ARG A 247 -5.62 8.99 7.87
CA ARG A 247 -6.79 9.73 7.41
C ARG A 247 -6.35 11.11 6.91
N TRP A 248 -6.71 11.41 5.67
CA TRP A 248 -6.51 12.70 5.04
C TRP A 248 -7.87 13.34 4.82
N GLY A 249 -8.03 14.54 5.35
CA GLY A 249 -9.26 15.32 5.23
C GLY A 249 -8.97 16.75 4.83
N GLY A 250 -9.92 17.38 4.17
CA GLY A 250 -9.85 18.79 3.82
C GLY A 250 -11.23 19.39 3.62
N SER A 251 -11.39 20.66 3.98
CA SER A 251 -12.52 21.46 3.52
C SER A 251 -12.28 21.77 2.05
N SER A 252 -13.05 21.16 1.15
CA SER A 252 -13.05 21.54 -0.25
C SER A 252 -14.28 22.39 -0.56
N THR A 253 -14.09 23.42 -1.35
CA THR A 253 -15.13 23.79 -2.29
C THR A 253 -14.94 22.87 -3.48
N LEU A 254 -15.39 21.62 -3.38
CA LEU A 254 -15.18 20.54 -4.38
C LEU A 254 -15.42 21.01 -5.82
N VAL A 255 -16.38 21.90 -6.00
CA VAL A 255 -16.72 22.52 -7.29
C VAL A 255 -15.71 23.59 -7.75
N ALA A 256 -15.08 24.32 -6.83
CA ALA A 256 -14.18 25.44 -7.15
C ALA A 256 -12.85 25.00 -7.76
N GLN A 257 -12.52 23.70 -7.72
CA GLN A 257 -11.36 23.16 -8.42
C GLN A 257 -11.56 23.11 -9.95
N PHE A 258 -12.80 23.18 -10.42
CA PHE A 258 -13.15 23.09 -11.84
C PHE A 258 -13.15 24.46 -12.53
N GLY A 259 -12.82 24.44 -13.82
CA GLY A 259 -12.90 25.62 -14.69
C GLY A 259 -14.34 26.11 -14.86
N GLU A 260 -14.51 27.28 -15.48
CA GLU A 260 -15.85 27.86 -15.66
C GLU A 260 -16.78 27.00 -16.52
N ALA A 261 -16.21 26.26 -17.48
CA ALA A 261 -16.97 25.40 -18.39
C ALA A 261 -17.52 24.16 -17.67
N GLU A 262 -16.72 23.54 -16.79
CA GLU A 262 -17.07 22.30 -16.11
C GLU A 262 -17.81 22.53 -14.79
N ARG A 263 -17.68 23.71 -14.18
CA ARG A 263 -18.23 24.02 -12.85
C ARG A 263 -19.74 23.83 -12.74
N ALA A 264 -20.52 24.33 -13.70
CA ALA A 264 -21.97 24.16 -13.68
C ALA A 264 -22.38 22.67 -13.75
N ARG A 265 -21.61 21.87 -14.49
CA ARG A 265 -21.82 20.43 -14.60
C ARG A 265 -21.39 19.70 -13.32
N ALA A 266 -20.29 20.09 -12.70
CA ALA A 266 -19.86 19.56 -11.41
C ALA A 266 -20.90 19.83 -10.31
N GLU A 267 -21.52 21.01 -10.27
CA GLU A 267 -22.60 21.33 -9.32
C GLU A 267 -23.81 20.40 -9.51
N GLU A 268 -24.17 20.08 -10.76
CA GLU A 268 -25.24 19.13 -11.07
C GLU A 268 -24.87 17.72 -10.58
N LEU A 269 -23.65 17.25 -10.87
CA LEU A 269 -23.19 15.93 -10.43
C LEU A 269 -23.14 15.80 -8.91
N VAL A 270 -22.70 16.84 -8.21
CA VAL A 270 -22.76 16.87 -6.74
C VAL A 270 -24.21 16.80 -6.25
N GLY A 271 -25.14 17.51 -6.92
CA GLY A 271 -26.57 17.41 -6.66
C GLY A 271 -27.16 16.01 -6.91
N ASP A 272 -26.58 15.26 -7.85
CA ASP A 272 -26.92 13.86 -8.14
C ASP A 272 -26.30 12.86 -7.14
N GLY A 273 -25.50 13.34 -6.18
CA GLY A 273 -24.85 12.56 -5.13
C GLY A 273 -23.42 12.12 -5.42
N TYR A 274 -22.76 12.69 -6.43
CA TYR A 274 -21.32 12.49 -6.69
C TYR A 274 -20.49 13.50 -5.91
N ASP A 275 -20.55 13.39 -4.58
CA ASP A 275 -19.98 14.34 -3.63
C ASP A 275 -18.58 13.94 -3.12
N LEU A 276 -18.05 12.81 -3.57
CA LEU A 276 -16.74 12.27 -3.18
C LEU A 276 -15.86 12.05 -4.41
N ASN A 277 -14.56 12.38 -4.30
CA ASN A 277 -13.53 12.13 -5.32
C ASN A 277 -13.92 12.53 -6.77
N LEU A 278 -14.76 13.55 -6.95
CA LEU A 278 -15.19 14.01 -8.27
C LEU A 278 -14.01 14.62 -9.03
N SER A 279 -13.77 14.15 -10.24
CA SER A 279 -12.67 14.61 -11.10
C SER A 279 -13.02 14.47 -12.58
N VAL A 280 -12.39 15.32 -13.41
CA VAL A 280 -12.42 15.18 -14.87
C VAL A 280 -11.18 14.39 -15.28
N LEU A 281 -11.38 13.24 -15.93
CA LEU A 281 -10.28 12.39 -16.41
C LEU A 281 -9.77 12.80 -17.79
N GLY A 282 -10.63 13.45 -18.57
CA GLY A 282 -10.33 13.87 -19.93
C GLY A 282 -11.58 14.28 -20.68
N SER A 283 -11.53 14.18 -22.00
CA SER A 283 -12.64 14.54 -22.87
C SER A 283 -12.87 13.48 -23.95
N PHE A 284 -14.13 13.24 -24.28
CA PHE A 284 -14.56 12.45 -25.42
C PHE A 284 -15.59 13.25 -26.24
N ARG A 285 -15.37 13.38 -27.55
CA ARG A 285 -16.22 14.20 -28.45
C ARG A 285 -16.45 15.64 -27.92
N GLU A 286 -15.38 16.28 -27.45
CA GLU A 286 -15.39 17.64 -26.88
C GLU A 286 -16.23 17.79 -25.59
N GLN A 287 -16.72 16.69 -25.02
CA GLN A 287 -17.43 16.64 -23.75
C GLN A 287 -16.56 15.99 -22.68
N PRO A 288 -16.67 16.42 -21.40
CA PRO A 288 -15.88 15.85 -20.33
C PRO A 288 -16.25 14.39 -20.03
N VAL A 289 -15.25 13.63 -19.61
CA VAL A 289 -15.41 12.30 -19.00
C VAL A 289 -15.05 12.43 -17.53
N TRP A 290 -16.00 12.09 -16.67
CA TRP A 290 -15.88 12.24 -15.23
C TRP A 290 -15.70 10.91 -14.53
N LEU A 291 -15.02 10.97 -13.39
CA LEU A 291 -14.98 9.94 -12.37
C LEU A 291 -15.47 10.56 -11.08
N GLY A 292 -16.42 9.93 -10.41
CA GLY A 292 -16.92 10.38 -9.12
C GLY A 292 -17.37 9.21 -8.26
N ASP A 293 -17.23 9.39 -6.96
CA ASP A 293 -17.72 8.47 -5.96
C ASP A 293 -19.04 9.01 -5.39
N ARG A 294 -19.97 8.10 -5.12
CA ARG A 294 -21.25 8.41 -4.50
C ARG A 294 -21.50 7.47 -3.32
N SER A 295 -21.99 8.03 -2.23
CA SER A 295 -22.47 7.22 -1.09
C SER A 295 -23.80 6.56 -1.44
N THR A 296 -24.05 5.36 -0.90
CA THR A 296 -25.38 4.74 -0.96
C THR A 296 -25.99 4.69 0.44
N GLU A 297 -27.33 4.83 0.56
CA GLU A 297 -27.99 4.98 1.87
C GLU A 297 -27.80 3.78 2.82
N SER A 298 -27.49 2.60 2.29
CA SER A 298 -27.44 1.36 3.08
C SER A 298 -26.44 0.33 2.53
N GLY A 299 -25.48 0.76 1.72
CA GLY A 299 -24.53 -0.12 1.06
C GLY A 299 -23.16 0.52 0.89
N PRO A 300 -22.23 -0.17 0.21
CA PRO A 300 -20.94 0.41 -0.12
C PRO A 300 -21.10 1.61 -1.04
N SER A 301 -20.19 2.55 -0.91
CA SER A 301 -19.96 3.64 -1.84
C SER A 301 -19.64 3.06 -3.22
N GLN A 302 -20.12 3.77 -4.25
CA GLN A 302 -19.91 3.38 -5.64
C GLN A 302 -19.01 4.36 -6.35
N ARG A 303 -18.11 3.85 -7.18
CA ARG A 303 -17.32 4.65 -8.12
C ARG A 303 -17.93 4.57 -9.50
N CYS A 304 -18.12 5.72 -10.13
CA CYS A 304 -18.85 5.84 -11.38
C CYS A 304 -18.07 6.57 -12.47
N LEU A 305 -18.04 5.96 -13.65
CA LEU A 305 -17.62 6.58 -14.91
C LEU A 305 -18.84 7.27 -15.53
N ILE A 306 -18.71 8.55 -15.86
CA ILE A 306 -19.77 9.36 -16.44
C ILE A 306 -19.26 9.99 -17.73
N VAL A 307 -19.94 9.71 -18.83
CA VAL A 307 -19.59 10.19 -20.17
C VAL A 307 -20.64 11.19 -20.63
N ASP A 308 -20.31 12.48 -20.63
CA ASP A 308 -21.29 13.52 -20.97
C ASP A 308 -21.66 13.56 -22.47
N ALA A 309 -20.86 12.92 -23.33
CA ALA A 309 -21.11 12.89 -24.78
C ALA A 309 -22.45 12.24 -25.16
N ASP A 310 -22.91 11.25 -24.39
CA ASP A 310 -24.18 10.54 -24.59
C ASP A 310 -24.98 10.34 -23.28
N GLY A 311 -24.43 10.80 -22.15
CA GLY A 311 -25.04 10.65 -20.82
C GLY A 311 -24.89 9.25 -20.22
N SER A 312 -24.09 8.37 -20.84
CA SER A 312 -23.81 7.03 -20.35
C SER A 312 -23.09 7.06 -19.01
N ARG A 313 -23.44 6.10 -18.15
CA ARG A 313 -22.88 5.95 -16.82
C ARG A 313 -22.69 4.48 -16.50
N GLN A 314 -21.58 4.15 -15.84
CA GLN A 314 -21.35 2.84 -15.28
C GLN A 314 -20.76 2.98 -13.88
N CYS A 315 -21.35 2.29 -12.92
CA CYS A 315 -20.97 2.31 -11.52
C CYS A 315 -20.66 0.90 -11.05
N ALA A 316 -19.70 0.77 -10.16
CA ALA A 316 -19.40 -0.45 -9.41
C ALA A 316 -19.04 -0.09 -7.96
N THR A 317 -18.90 -1.08 -7.08
CA THR A 317 -18.27 -0.82 -5.77
C THR A 317 -16.85 -0.28 -5.97
N ILE A 318 -16.30 0.43 -4.98
CA ILE A 318 -14.94 0.98 -5.10
C ILE A 318 -13.90 -0.12 -5.34
N ASP A 319 -14.05 -1.27 -4.69
CA ASP A 319 -13.18 -2.44 -4.90
C ASP A 319 -13.26 -2.94 -6.35
N GLU A 320 -14.46 -3.27 -6.83
CA GLU A 320 -14.68 -3.76 -8.20
C GLU A 320 -14.16 -2.78 -9.25
N ALA A 321 -14.42 -1.47 -9.07
CA ALA A 321 -13.96 -0.43 -9.99
C ALA A 321 -12.42 -0.34 -10.05
N VAL A 322 -11.73 -0.54 -8.92
CA VAL A 322 -10.26 -0.51 -8.87
C VAL A 322 -9.64 -1.80 -9.42
N GLN A 323 -10.27 -2.96 -9.17
CA GLN A 323 -9.76 -4.26 -9.61
C GLN A 323 -10.02 -4.53 -11.11
N SER A 324 -11.22 -4.19 -11.59
CA SER A 324 -11.67 -4.53 -12.95
C SER A 324 -11.77 -3.34 -13.90
N GLY A 325 -11.58 -2.12 -13.38
CA GLY A 325 -11.82 -0.90 -14.14
C GLY A 325 -13.31 -0.60 -14.34
N LEU A 326 -13.57 0.51 -15.03
CA LEU A 326 -14.90 0.93 -15.47
C LEU A 326 -14.90 1.11 -16.99
N ARG A 327 -15.94 0.62 -17.66
CA ARG A 327 -16.09 0.62 -19.11
C ARG A 327 -17.49 1.03 -19.54
N VAL A 328 -17.55 1.92 -20.52
CA VAL A 328 -18.75 2.27 -21.29
C VAL A 328 -18.46 2.05 -22.78
N GLN A 329 -19.42 1.47 -23.49
CA GLN A 329 -19.37 1.34 -24.95
C GLN A 329 -20.42 2.22 -25.61
N LEU A 330 -20.00 2.98 -26.61
CA LEU A 330 -20.84 3.88 -27.39
C LEU A 330 -20.86 3.42 -28.84
N LEU A 331 -22.06 3.30 -29.38
CA LEU A 331 -22.31 2.88 -30.76
C LEU A 331 -22.82 4.08 -31.55
N ASP A 332 -22.13 4.40 -32.63
CA ASP A 332 -22.57 5.41 -33.59
C ASP A 332 -23.36 4.73 -34.69
N VAL A 333 -24.65 5.06 -34.80
CA VAL A 333 -25.58 4.42 -35.74
C VAL A 333 -26.17 5.49 -36.63
N ASP A 334 -26.19 5.24 -37.94
CA ASP A 334 -26.89 6.07 -38.90
C ASP A 334 -28.39 6.01 -38.62
N GLN A 335 -29.00 7.17 -38.33
CA GLN A 335 -30.39 7.23 -37.88
C GLN A 335 -31.42 6.94 -38.97
N GLU A 336 -31.03 7.00 -40.25
CA GLU A 336 -31.93 6.74 -41.37
C GLU A 336 -31.93 5.26 -41.77
N THR A 337 -30.76 4.62 -41.74
CA THR A 337 -30.53 3.26 -42.20
C THR A 337 -30.42 2.24 -41.07
N GLY A 338 -30.13 2.69 -39.85
CA GLY A 338 -29.81 1.82 -38.71
C GLY A 338 -28.43 1.15 -38.82
N GLU A 339 -27.59 1.57 -39.78
CA GLU A 339 -26.25 1.01 -39.97
C GLU A 339 -25.30 1.48 -38.87
N LEU A 340 -24.55 0.55 -38.28
CA LEU A 340 -23.53 0.88 -37.29
C LEU A 340 -22.31 1.49 -38.01
N LEU A 341 -22.05 2.76 -37.75
CA LEU A 341 -20.96 3.53 -38.36
C LEU A 341 -19.63 3.32 -37.62
N SER A 342 -19.66 3.39 -36.29
CA SER A 342 -18.47 3.20 -35.46
C SER A 342 -18.81 2.72 -34.06
N ALA A 343 -17.82 2.15 -33.37
CA ALA A 343 -17.91 1.83 -31.97
C ALA A 343 -16.75 2.50 -31.23
N SER A 344 -17.06 3.10 -30.08
CA SER A 344 -16.06 3.65 -29.16
C SER A 344 -16.21 2.99 -27.80
N VAL A 345 -15.07 2.68 -27.19
CA VAL A 345 -14.97 2.11 -25.86
C VAL A 345 -14.21 3.12 -25.01
N ILE A 346 -14.83 3.51 -23.89
CA ILE A 346 -14.26 4.44 -22.92
C ILE A 346 -14.04 3.65 -21.64
N GLU A 347 -12.77 3.56 -21.23
CA GLU A 347 -12.33 2.76 -20.10
C GLU A 347 -11.55 3.61 -19.11
N VAL A 348 -11.80 3.35 -17.82
CA VAL A 348 -11.03 3.90 -16.72
C VAL A 348 -10.44 2.74 -15.95
N ASP A 349 -9.12 2.75 -15.86
CA ASP A 349 -8.35 1.79 -15.08
C ASP A 349 -7.52 2.54 -14.03
N PHE A 350 -6.94 1.80 -13.10
CA PHE A 350 -6.21 2.35 -11.98
C PHE A 350 -4.79 1.82 -11.97
N THR A 351 -3.83 2.72 -11.73
CA THR A 351 -2.47 2.31 -11.44
C THR A 351 -2.40 1.61 -10.07
N ARG A 352 -1.26 1.00 -9.75
CA ARG A 352 -1.01 0.39 -8.42
C ARG A 352 -1.23 1.34 -7.22
N TRP A 353 -1.11 2.65 -7.45
CA TRP A 353 -1.33 3.68 -6.42
C TRP A 353 -2.74 4.28 -6.54
N GLN A 354 -3.64 3.58 -7.22
CA GLN A 354 -5.02 3.94 -7.45
C GLN A 354 -5.20 5.30 -8.12
N THR A 355 -4.19 5.76 -8.85
CA THR A 355 -4.33 6.91 -9.75
C THR A 355 -5.10 6.45 -10.99
N PRO A 356 -6.27 7.05 -11.31
CA PRO A 356 -7.05 6.68 -12.48
C PRO A 356 -6.38 7.15 -13.78
N TYR A 357 -6.58 6.41 -14.86
CA TYR A 357 -6.25 6.84 -16.21
C TYR A 357 -7.36 6.45 -17.19
N LEU A 358 -7.57 7.30 -18.21
CA LEU A 358 -8.61 7.16 -19.21
C LEU A 358 -8.02 6.58 -20.50
N THR A 359 -8.64 5.52 -21.01
CA THR A 359 -8.37 4.95 -22.33
C THR A 359 -9.60 5.11 -23.21
N VAL A 360 -9.41 5.64 -24.43
CA VAL A 360 -10.47 5.73 -25.43
C VAL A 360 -10.03 4.98 -26.67
N THR A 361 -10.77 3.94 -27.01
CA THR A 361 -10.55 3.15 -28.23
C THR A 361 -11.71 3.37 -29.17
N SER A 362 -11.45 3.94 -30.34
CA SER A 362 -12.45 4.14 -31.41
C SER A 362 -12.05 3.38 -32.66
N GLY A 363 -13.00 2.67 -33.26
CA GLY A 363 -12.77 1.93 -34.49
C GLY A 363 -14.00 1.90 -35.41
N PRO A 364 -13.81 1.59 -36.69
CA PRO A 364 -14.94 1.27 -37.55
C PRO A 364 -15.69 0.08 -36.98
N ALA A 365 -17.00 0.07 -37.15
CA ALA A 365 -17.86 -1.02 -36.74
C ALA A 365 -17.53 -2.29 -37.55
N VAL A 366 -16.60 -3.12 -37.05
CA VAL A 366 -16.37 -4.44 -37.62
C VAL A 366 -17.28 -5.41 -36.91
N VAL A 367 -18.38 -5.78 -37.56
CA VAL A 367 -19.24 -6.86 -37.13
C VAL A 367 -18.49 -8.16 -37.39
N ASP A 368 -17.72 -8.65 -36.42
CA ASP A 368 -17.20 -10.01 -36.51
C ASP A 368 -18.36 -10.96 -36.19
N ALA A 369 -18.92 -11.59 -37.23
CA ALA A 369 -20.07 -12.50 -37.12
C ALA A 369 -19.76 -13.80 -36.35
N ALA A 370 -18.59 -13.91 -35.72
CA ALA A 370 -18.07 -15.13 -35.12
C ALA A 370 -18.36 -15.29 -33.61
N THR A 371 -18.69 -14.25 -32.85
CA THR A 371 -18.74 -14.35 -31.37
C THR A 371 -20.13 -14.44 -30.74
N GLY A 372 -21.22 -14.15 -31.46
CA GLY A 372 -22.57 -14.36 -30.93
C GLY A 372 -22.88 -13.61 -29.63
N GLU A 373 -22.10 -12.58 -29.28
CA GLU A 373 -22.31 -11.80 -28.08
C GLU A 373 -23.41 -10.77 -28.33
N SER A 374 -24.53 -10.91 -27.61
CA SER A 374 -25.63 -9.95 -27.61
C SER A 374 -25.19 -8.63 -26.98
N TYR A 375 -25.42 -7.50 -27.65
CA TYR A 375 -24.99 -6.17 -27.21
C TYR A 375 -26.17 -5.27 -26.81
N LEU A 376 -25.96 -4.50 -25.74
CA LEU A 376 -26.89 -3.51 -25.20
C LEU A 376 -26.74 -2.19 -25.98
N VAL A 377 -27.81 -1.75 -26.64
CA VAL A 377 -27.92 -0.42 -27.22
C VAL A 377 -28.66 0.46 -26.23
N THR A 378 -27.95 1.31 -25.49
CA THR A 378 -28.58 2.30 -24.60
C THR A 378 -28.78 3.60 -25.39
N THR A 379 -29.95 3.78 -26.00
CA THR A 379 -30.38 5.10 -26.49
C THR A 379 -30.99 5.88 -25.32
N GLY A 380 -30.39 6.98 -24.84
CA GLY A 380 -31.04 7.86 -23.84
C GLY A 380 -32.12 8.78 -24.46
N PRO A 381 -32.95 9.52 -23.68
CA PRO A 381 -33.58 9.25 -22.36
C PRO A 381 -35.14 9.45 -22.36
N PRO A 382 -35.91 9.21 -21.27
CA PRO A 382 -35.93 8.05 -20.38
C PRO A 382 -36.93 7.00 -20.93
N GLY A 383 -36.42 5.85 -21.33
CA GLY A 383 -37.24 4.71 -21.71
C GLY A 383 -36.53 3.45 -21.27
N ASP A 384 -37.27 2.47 -20.77
CA ASP A 384 -36.72 1.18 -20.35
C ASP A 384 -35.82 0.58 -21.44
N PRO A 385 -34.68 -0.04 -21.07
CA PRO A 385 -33.75 -0.60 -22.03
C PRO A 385 -34.44 -1.63 -22.93
N ILE A 386 -34.41 -1.40 -24.23
CA ILE A 386 -34.95 -2.36 -25.21
C ILE A 386 -33.86 -3.39 -25.51
N ARG A 387 -34.10 -4.62 -25.07
CA ARG A 387 -33.29 -5.77 -25.48
C ARG A 387 -33.69 -6.15 -26.91
N VAL A 388 -32.78 -5.97 -27.87
CA VAL A 388 -32.98 -6.43 -29.25
C VAL A 388 -32.25 -7.75 -29.42
N ASP A 389 -32.99 -8.85 -29.41
CA ASP A 389 -32.46 -10.15 -29.83
C ASP A 389 -32.30 -10.13 -31.36
N ILE A 390 -31.06 -10.26 -31.84
CA ILE A 390 -30.80 -10.48 -33.27
C ILE A 390 -31.27 -11.91 -33.57
N PRO A 391 -32.21 -12.12 -34.51
CA PRO A 391 -32.63 -13.46 -34.84
C PRO A 391 -31.43 -14.25 -35.37
N GLY A 392 -31.00 -15.25 -34.59
CA GLY A 392 -30.01 -16.22 -35.00
C GLY A 392 -30.46 -16.89 -36.29
N ARG A 393 -29.56 -16.91 -37.27
CA ARG A 393 -29.75 -17.66 -38.51
C ARG A 393 -29.91 -19.14 -38.15
N ASP A 394 -30.99 -19.76 -38.61
CA ASP A 394 -31.18 -21.21 -38.55
C ASP A 394 -29.91 -21.91 -39.06
N PRO A 395 -29.36 -22.92 -38.35
CA PRO A 395 -28.12 -23.59 -38.75
C PRO A 395 -28.24 -24.49 -40.00
N GLU A 396 -29.21 -24.25 -40.89
CA GLU A 396 -29.41 -24.98 -42.14
C GLU A 396 -29.63 -24.04 -43.37
N GLY A 397 -28.85 -22.95 -43.49
CA GLY A 397 -28.90 -22.07 -44.67
C GLY A 397 -27.71 -21.15 -44.89
#